data_AF-A0A662GY46-F1
#
_entry.id   AF-A0A662GY46-F1
#
_cell.length_a   1.000
_cell.length_b   1.000
_cell.length_c   1.000
_cell.angle_alpha   90.00
_cell.angle_beta   90.00
_cell.angle_gamma   90.00
#
_symmetry.space_group_name_H-M   'P 1'
#
loop_
_entity.id
_entity.type
_entity.pdbx_description
1 polymer ?
#
loop_
_entity_poly.entity_id
_entity_poly.type
_entity_poly.pdbx_seq_one_letter_code
_entity_poly.pdbx_strand_id
1 'polypeptide(L)'
;MRAIQLFICRDSRSKQLLDDLRELTKPFKDKIDLKVHLIHINKPEDFPNFLETMEELFGGISTLTFRKYGIKSIPAIVIDDRKVLEGRYPSRQELYEILADEGITLEEKRPVQPIKPIEEFKPIEEPSVSRVERYIPPEFPSEIEFPLPVEEPEFEKPSFSLEKPEEITKEEKIEEEKVLKPITEEAPPPPPIPKPETKKARRTCTTCIFYNEAAKRCAMLGRIVEDPSNPPCSW
;
A
#
# COMPACT_ATOMS: atom_id res chain seq x y z
N MET A 1 20.83 -7.64 -11.45
CA MET A 1 20.53 -6.75 -10.31
C MET A 1 19.22 -7.25 -9.73
N ARG A 2 19.16 -7.50 -8.42
CA ARG A 2 17.97 -8.10 -7.82
C ARG A 2 17.06 -7.03 -7.25
N ALA A 3 15.75 -7.20 -7.36
CA ALA A 3 14.79 -6.23 -6.86
C ALA A 3 14.02 -6.79 -5.66
N ILE A 4 14.15 -6.14 -4.51
CA ILE A 4 13.40 -6.46 -3.29
C ILE A 4 12.26 -5.45 -3.16
N GLN A 5 11.03 -5.94 -3.18
CA GLN A 5 9.83 -5.15 -2.95
C GLN A 5 9.26 -5.49 -1.57
N LEU A 6 9.18 -4.48 -0.71
CA LEU A 6 8.67 -4.60 0.64
C LEU A 6 7.32 -3.87 0.75
N PHE A 7 6.27 -4.59 1.13
CA PHE A 7 4.92 -4.05 1.33
C PHE A 7 4.62 -3.97 2.82
N ILE A 8 4.38 -2.77 3.34
CA ILE A 8 4.22 -2.51 4.77
C ILE A 8 3.07 -1.53 5.09
N CYS A 9 2.47 -1.71 6.27
CA CYS A 9 1.51 -0.81 6.90
C CYS A 9 2.21 0.28 7.74
N ARG A 10 1.43 1.29 8.17
CA ARG A 10 1.88 2.43 8.97
C ARG A 10 2.02 2.07 10.47
N ASP A 11 2.84 1.07 10.76
CA ASP A 11 3.01 0.51 12.09
C ASP A 11 4.44 0.65 12.64
N SER A 12 4.59 0.59 13.97
CA SER A 12 5.90 0.60 14.63
C SER A 12 6.73 -0.64 14.27
N ARG A 13 6.10 -1.82 14.20
CA ARG A 13 6.74 -3.09 13.82
C ARG A 13 7.27 -3.04 12.38
N SER A 14 6.52 -2.39 11.49
CA SER A 14 6.92 -2.19 10.09
C SER A 14 8.15 -1.30 9.95
N LYS A 15 8.33 -0.32 10.84
CA LYS A 15 9.54 0.52 10.88
C LYS A 15 10.76 -0.30 11.27
N GLN A 16 10.65 -1.11 12.33
CA GLN A 16 11.73 -2.00 12.78
C GLN A 16 12.18 -2.93 11.66
N LEU A 17 11.23 -3.59 10.99
CA LEU A 17 11.49 -4.46 9.84
C LEU A 17 12.26 -3.74 8.72
N LEU A 18 11.84 -2.52 8.40
CA LEU A 18 12.45 -1.71 7.34
C LEU A 18 13.86 -1.26 7.72
N ASP A 19 14.10 -0.93 8.99
CA ASP A 19 15.44 -0.57 9.49
C ASP A 19 16.37 -1.78 9.46
N ASP A 20 15.92 -2.96 9.91
CA ASP A 20 16.66 -4.22 9.84
C ASP A 20 17.03 -4.56 8.39
N LEU A 21 16.07 -4.47 7.47
CA LEU A 21 16.29 -4.74 6.05
C LEU A 21 17.27 -3.73 5.43
N ARG A 22 17.16 -2.44 5.80
CA ARG A 22 18.13 -1.42 5.38
C ARG A 22 19.53 -1.71 5.90
N GLU A 23 19.68 -2.16 7.14
CA GLU A 23 20.97 -2.54 7.68
C GLU A 23 21.60 -3.70 6.92
N LEU A 24 20.83 -4.73 6.60
CA LEU A 24 21.30 -5.90 5.85
C LEU A 24 21.62 -5.58 4.39
N THR A 25 20.91 -4.63 3.79
CA THR A 25 21.09 -4.24 2.38
C THR A 25 22.12 -3.14 2.16
N LYS A 26 22.53 -2.39 3.20
CA LYS A 26 23.64 -1.40 3.13
C LYS A 26 24.89 -1.91 2.38
N PRO A 27 25.46 -3.09 2.70
CA PRO A 27 26.64 -3.60 2.02
C PRO A 27 26.40 -4.03 0.56
N PHE A 28 25.14 -4.20 0.15
CA PHE A 28 24.78 -4.75 -1.17
C PHE A 28 23.93 -3.79 -2.00
N LYS A 29 23.93 -2.49 -1.66
CA LYS A 29 23.13 -1.45 -2.32
C LYS A 29 23.42 -1.33 -3.83
N ASP A 30 24.62 -1.71 -4.26
CA ASP A 30 25.02 -1.71 -5.67
C ASP A 30 24.53 -2.94 -6.45
N LYS A 31 24.09 -4.00 -5.77
CA LYS A 31 23.59 -5.26 -6.37
C LYS A 31 22.07 -5.41 -6.25
N ILE A 32 21.48 -4.75 -5.27
CA ILE A 32 20.07 -4.87 -4.88
C ILE A 32 19.37 -3.52 -5.01
N ASP A 33 18.22 -3.53 -5.66
CA ASP A 33 17.26 -2.41 -5.63
C ASP A 33 16.18 -2.67 -4.56
N LEU A 34 16.05 -1.78 -3.59
CA LEU A 34 15.07 -1.89 -2.51
C LEU A 34 13.92 -0.91 -2.73
N LYS A 35 12.74 -1.44 -3.08
CA LYS A 35 11.52 -0.69 -3.30
C LYS A 35 10.55 -0.91 -2.15
N VAL A 36 10.22 0.17 -1.43
CA VAL A 36 9.29 0.11 -0.29
C VAL A 36 7.95 0.68 -0.70
N HIS A 37 6.91 -0.13 -0.58
CA HIS A 37 5.51 0.23 -0.79
C HIS A 37 4.82 0.40 0.56
N LEU A 38 4.68 1.65 0.99
CA LEU A 38 3.97 2.01 2.22
C LEU A 38 2.48 2.17 1.94
N ILE A 39 1.69 1.37 2.63
CA ILE A 39 0.23 1.34 2.50
C ILE A 39 -0.36 2.10 3.69
N HIS A 40 -1.30 3.00 3.41
CA HIS A 40 -1.87 3.96 4.37
C HIS A 40 -2.92 3.32 5.29
N ILE A 41 -2.55 2.23 5.97
CA ILE A 41 -3.42 1.48 6.88
C ILE A 41 -2.72 1.34 8.23
N ASN A 42 -3.50 1.40 9.31
CA ASN A 42 -3.00 1.31 10.69
C ASN A 42 -2.94 -0.12 11.25
N LYS A 43 -3.58 -1.10 10.60
CA LYS A 43 -3.56 -2.51 10.98
C LYS A 43 -3.34 -3.38 9.74
N PRO A 44 -2.62 -4.50 9.87
CA PRO A 44 -2.45 -5.44 8.76
C PRO A 44 -3.75 -6.17 8.39
N GLU A 45 -4.69 -6.30 9.33
CA GLU A 45 -5.99 -6.97 9.16
C GLU A 45 -6.92 -6.24 8.20
N ASP A 46 -6.82 -4.91 8.12
CA ASP A 46 -7.67 -4.08 7.25
C ASP A 46 -7.19 -4.09 5.78
N PHE A 47 -6.08 -4.77 5.48
CA PHE A 47 -5.51 -4.81 4.14
C PHE A 47 -6.43 -5.39 3.05
N PRO A 48 -7.18 -6.50 3.28
CA PRO A 48 -8.13 -6.99 2.28
C PRO A 48 -9.22 -5.97 1.97
N ASN A 49 -9.79 -5.35 2.99
CA ASN A 49 -10.81 -4.30 2.83
C ASN A 49 -10.25 -3.08 2.07
N PHE A 50 -9.00 -2.71 2.35
CA PHE A 50 -8.33 -1.66 1.59
C PHE A 50 -8.16 -2.01 0.11
N LEU A 51 -7.83 -3.26 -0.23
CA LEU A 51 -7.74 -3.68 -1.62
C LEU A 51 -9.09 -3.57 -2.33
N GLU A 52 -10.17 -4.03 -1.69
CA GLU A 52 -11.54 -3.90 -2.22
C GLU A 52 -11.91 -2.43 -2.43
N THR A 53 -11.69 -1.58 -1.43
CA THR A 53 -11.97 -0.13 -1.52
C THR A 53 -11.16 0.53 -2.64
N MET A 54 -9.87 0.20 -2.77
CA MET A 54 -9.01 0.78 -3.81
C MET A 54 -9.42 0.32 -5.21
N GLU A 55 -9.87 -0.92 -5.34
CA GLU A 55 -10.37 -1.45 -6.61
C GLU A 55 -11.73 -0.87 -6.99
N GLU A 56 -12.60 -0.60 -6.02
CA GLU A 56 -13.88 0.06 -6.26
C GLU A 56 -13.69 1.53 -6.68
N LEU A 57 -12.82 2.27 -5.98
CA LEU A 57 -12.62 3.70 -6.22
C LEU A 57 -11.76 4.00 -7.47
N PHE A 58 -10.71 3.20 -7.69
CA PHE A 58 -9.71 3.48 -8.71
C PHE A 58 -9.59 2.37 -9.76
N GLY A 59 -10.42 1.33 -9.68
CA GLY A 59 -10.35 0.17 -10.56
C GLY A 59 -9.17 -0.77 -10.25
N GLY A 60 -9.06 -1.84 -11.05
CA GLY A 60 -8.03 -2.87 -10.88
C GLY A 60 -6.59 -2.41 -11.15
N ILE A 61 -6.37 -1.21 -11.68
CA ILE A 61 -5.02 -0.67 -11.97
C ILE A 61 -4.26 -0.44 -10.66
N SER A 62 -4.95 0.08 -9.66
CA SER A 62 -4.37 0.38 -8.34
C SER A 62 -4.02 -0.88 -7.56
N THR A 63 -4.80 -1.96 -7.76
CA THR A 63 -4.56 -3.25 -7.10
C THR A 63 -3.67 -4.20 -7.91
N LEU A 64 -3.28 -3.82 -9.13
CA LEU A 64 -2.53 -4.67 -10.06
C LEU A 64 -1.23 -5.18 -9.48
N THR A 65 -0.49 -4.33 -8.76
CA THR A 65 0.80 -4.72 -8.15
C THR A 65 0.59 -5.83 -7.12
N PHE A 66 -0.42 -5.69 -6.25
CA PHE A 66 -0.73 -6.70 -5.24
C PHE A 66 -1.29 -7.99 -5.86
N ARG A 67 -2.09 -7.86 -6.93
CA ARG A 67 -2.61 -9.01 -7.69
C ARG A 67 -1.53 -9.77 -8.45
N LYS A 68 -0.60 -9.06 -9.09
CA LYS A 68 0.54 -9.65 -9.82
C LYS A 68 1.35 -10.59 -8.92
N TYR A 69 1.60 -10.18 -7.67
CA TYR A 69 2.35 -10.98 -6.71
C TYR A 69 1.47 -11.86 -5.80
N GLY A 70 0.14 -11.79 -5.94
CA GLY A 70 -0.81 -12.54 -5.13
C GLY A 70 -0.70 -12.24 -3.63
N ILE A 71 -0.55 -10.97 -3.26
CA ILE A 71 -0.44 -10.51 -1.86
C ILE A 71 -1.85 -10.32 -1.29
N LYS A 72 -2.21 -11.11 -0.28
CA LYS A 72 -3.49 -11.05 0.45
C LYS A 72 -3.33 -10.51 1.86
N SER A 73 -2.11 -10.52 2.40
CA SER A 73 -1.83 -10.02 3.75
C SER A 73 -0.49 -9.29 3.81
N ILE A 74 -0.38 -8.34 4.73
CA ILE A 74 0.82 -7.55 4.99
C ILE A 74 1.33 -7.81 6.41
N PRO A 75 2.65 -7.64 6.68
CA PRO A 75 3.70 -7.28 5.72
C PRO A 75 4.02 -8.42 4.74
N ALA A 76 4.46 -8.06 3.54
CA ALA A 76 4.84 -9.01 2.50
C ALA A 76 6.16 -8.62 1.84
N ILE A 77 6.98 -9.62 1.52
CA ILE A 77 8.28 -9.45 0.88
C ILE A 77 8.30 -10.22 -0.43
N VAL A 78 8.65 -9.51 -1.50
CA VAL A 78 8.76 -10.06 -2.86
C VAL A 78 10.19 -9.82 -3.35
N ILE A 79 10.84 -10.87 -3.85
CA ILE A 79 12.20 -10.82 -4.40
C ILE A 79 12.14 -11.32 -5.85
N ASP A 80 12.61 -10.53 -6.80
CA ASP A 80 12.69 -10.90 -8.23
C ASP A 80 11.38 -11.52 -8.77
N ASP A 81 10.24 -10.91 -8.42
CA ASP A 81 8.86 -11.33 -8.72
C ASP A 81 8.32 -12.55 -7.96
N ARG A 82 9.08 -13.13 -7.02
CA ARG A 82 8.62 -14.23 -6.15
C ARG A 82 8.24 -13.73 -4.76
N LYS A 83 7.02 -14.06 -4.32
CA LYS A 83 6.56 -13.80 -2.96
C LYS A 83 7.23 -14.78 -2.00
N VAL A 84 8.09 -14.26 -1.12
CA VAL A 84 8.84 -15.08 -0.16
C VAL A 84 8.14 -15.14 1.19
N LEU A 85 7.53 -14.03 1.61
CA LEU A 85 6.88 -13.94 2.91
C LEU A 85 5.57 -13.17 2.84
N GLU A 86 4.60 -13.60 3.63
CA GLU A 86 3.27 -12.99 3.75
C GLU A 86 2.74 -13.02 5.18
N GLY A 87 2.20 -11.90 5.65
CA GLY A 87 1.40 -11.79 6.88
C GLY A 87 2.18 -11.97 8.19
N ARG A 88 3.50 -12.10 8.16
CA ARG A 88 4.36 -12.27 9.35
C ARG A 88 5.48 -11.23 9.37
N TYR A 89 5.89 -10.81 10.55
CA TYR A 89 7.07 -9.95 10.69
C TYR A 89 8.29 -10.85 10.91
N PRO A 90 9.16 -11.04 9.90
CA PRO A 90 10.34 -11.87 10.06
C PRO A 90 11.35 -11.21 11.00
N SER A 91 12.09 -12.04 11.71
CA SER A 91 13.22 -11.60 12.52
C SER A 91 14.44 -11.30 11.65
N ARG A 92 15.41 -10.53 12.17
CA ARG A 92 16.69 -10.22 11.48
C ARG A 92 17.39 -11.47 10.92
N GLN A 93 17.31 -12.58 11.64
CA GLN A 93 17.95 -13.85 11.27
C GLN A 93 17.21 -14.56 10.12
N GLU A 94 15.87 -14.61 10.18
CA GLU A 94 15.03 -15.15 9.10
C GLU A 94 15.17 -14.32 7.82
N LEU A 95 15.26 -12.98 7.95
CA LEU A 95 15.56 -12.09 6.81
C LEU A 95 16.90 -12.45 6.17
N TYR A 96 17.93 -12.74 6.97
CA TYR A 96 19.23 -13.14 6.45
C TYR A 96 19.16 -14.49 5.72
N GLU A 97 18.45 -15.46 6.28
CA GLU A 97 18.24 -16.78 5.65
C GLU A 97 17.51 -16.65 4.31
N ILE A 98 16.43 -15.88 4.26
CA ILE A 98 15.68 -15.59 3.03
C ILE A 98 16.58 -14.95 1.96
N LEU A 99 17.39 -13.96 2.35
CA LEU A 99 18.31 -13.31 1.41
C LEU A 99 19.44 -14.25 0.95
N ALA A 100 19.88 -15.16 1.83
CA ALA A 100 20.90 -16.15 1.51
C ALA A 100 20.38 -17.23 0.56
N ASP A 101 19.17 -17.77 0.82
CA ASP A 101 18.51 -18.75 -0.03
C ASP A 101 18.22 -18.20 -1.42
N GLU A 102 17.80 -16.94 -1.49
CA GLU A 102 17.62 -16.28 -2.77
C GLU A 102 18.95 -16.05 -3.47
N GLY A 103 20.09 -16.00 -2.76
CA GLY A 103 21.42 -15.81 -3.34
C GLY A 103 21.79 -14.34 -3.54
N ILE A 104 21.26 -13.49 -2.67
CA ILE A 104 21.61 -12.07 -2.55
C ILE A 104 22.92 -11.90 -1.77
N THR A 105 23.17 -12.80 -0.83
CA THR A 105 24.44 -12.96 -0.12
C THR A 105 25.36 -13.87 -0.92
N LEU A 106 26.44 -13.34 -1.48
CA LEU A 106 27.53 -14.16 -2.03
C LEU A 106 28.43 -14.65 -0.90
N GLU A 107 28.47 -15.97 -0.77
CA GLU A 107 29.43 -16.82 -0.06
C GLU A 107 29.32 -16.92 1.47
N GLU A 108 28.68 -18.00 1.93
CA GLU A 108 29.46 -19.03 2.59
C GLU A 108 29.00 -20.41 2.10
N LYS A 109 29.91 -21.13 1.43
CA LYS A 109 29.88 -22.59 1.44
C LYS A 109 29.53 -23.00 2.87
N ARG A 110 28.39 -23.66 3.09
CA ARG A 110 28.40 -24.63 4.19
C ARG A 110 29.51 -25.60 3.84
N PRO A 111 30.57 -25.78 4.66
CA PRO A 111 31.34 -27.01 4.54
C PRO A 111 30.30 -28.11 4.66
N VAL A 112 30.21 -28.96 3.64
CA VAL A 112 29.53 -30.25 3.72
C VAL A 112 30.00 -30.84 5.04
N GLN A 113 29.11 -30.91 6.03
CA GLN A 113 29.44 -31.65 7.24
C GLN A 113 29.80 -33.05 6.74
N PRO A 114 31.00 -33.57 7.04
CA PRO A 114 31.35 -34.91 6.62
C PRO A 114 30.28 -35.83 7.18
N ILE A 115 29.59 -36.52 6.27
CA ILE A 115 28.68 -37.62 6.56
C ILE A 115 29.47 -38.54 7.47
N LYS A 116 29.11 -38.62 8.76
CA LYS A 116 29.59 -39.72 9.60
C LYS A 116 29.14 -41.00 8.89
N PRO A 117 30.05 -41.95 8.63
CA PRO A 117 29.69 -43.21 8.00
C PRO A 117 28.51 -43.81 8.74
N ILE A 118 27.49 -44.19 7.97
CA ILE A 118 26.36 -44.97 8.44
C ILE A 118 26.93 -46.23 9.09
N GLU A 119 26.83 -46.32 10.42
CA GLU A 119 27.02 -47.58 11.15
C GLU A 119 25.94 -48.54 10.66
N GLU A 120 26.34 -49.42 9.76
CA GLU A 120 26.04 -50.86 9.72
C GLU A 120 24.79 -51.28 10.51
N PHE A 121 23.62 -50.91 9.98
CA PHE A 121 22.39 -51.62 10.35
C PHE A 121 22.45 -53.00 9.69
N LYS A 122 22.62 -54.01 10.56
CA LYS A 122 22.54 -55.44 10.27
C LYS A 122 21.41 -55.77 9.28
N PRO A 123 21.58 -56.78 8.41
CA PRO A 123 20.54 -57.25 7.52
C PRO A 123 19.31 -57.67 8.34
N ILE A 124 18.20 -56.97 8.16
CA ILE A 124 16.89 -57.44 8.62
C ILE A 124 16.42 -58.41 7.54
N GLU A 125 16.22 -59.65 7.98
CA GLU A 125 15.76 -60.79 7.22
C GLU A 125 14.57 -60.46 6.32
N GLU A 126 14.61 -60.94 5.08
CA GLU A 126 13.49 -60.94 4.14
C GLU A 126 12.33 -61.78 4.69
N PRO A 127 11.08 -61.28 4.66
CA PRO A 127 9.94 -62.15 4.46
C PRO A 127 9.41 -61.99 3.02
N SER A 128 9.68 -63.03 2.24
CA SER A 128 8.79 -63.66 1.25
C SER A 128 7.63 -62.83 0.66
N VAL A 129 7.81 -62.49 -0.62
CA VAL A 129 6.84 -62.59 -1.73
C VAL A 129 5.35 -62.62 -1.35
N SER A 130 4.60 -61.61 -1.78
CA SER A 130 3.35 -61.90 -2.48
C SER A 130 2.90 -60.77 -3.40
N ARG A 131 2.84 -61.13 -4.68
CA ARG A 131 1.82 -60.73 -5.65
C ARG A 131 1.88 -59.28 -6.16
N VAL A 132 2.48 -59.20 -7.34
CA VAL A 132 2.18 -58.20 -8.39
C VAL A 132 0.66 -58.09 -8.55
N GLU A 133 0.07 -57.06 -7.96
CA GLU A 133 -1.23 -56.56 -8.41
C GLU A 133 -0.97 -55.77 -9.68
N ARG A 134 -1.42 -56.35 -10.79
CA ARG A 134 -1.45 -55.72 -12.10
C ARG A 134 -2.16 -54.38 -11.96
N TYR A 135 -1.40 -53.30 -12.16
CA TYR A 135 -1.95 -51.97 -12.30
C TYR A 135 -2.86 -51.97 -13.53
N ILE A 136 -4.18 -51.94 -13.30
CA ILE A 136 -5.16 -51.63 -14.33
C ILE A 136 -5.32 -50.11 -14.23
N PRO A 137 -4.87 -49.33 -15.24
CA PRO A 137 -5.13 -47.91 -15.28
C PRO A 137 -6.65 -47.68 -15.22
N PRO A 138 -7.15 -46.74 -14.40
CA PRO A 138 -8.56 -46.36 -14.48
C PRO A 138 -8.82 -45.83 -15.89
N GLU A 139 -9.74 -46.47 -16.61
CA GLU A 139 -10.26 -45.98 -17.88
C GLU A 139 -10.82 -44.58 -17.65
N PHE A 140 -10.20 -43.59 -18.29
CA PHE A 140 -10.80 -42.27 -18.41
C PHE A 140 -12.16 -42.45 -19.07
N PRO A 141 -13.28 -41.99 -18.47
CA PRO A 141 -14.52 -41.87 -19.22
C PRO A 141 -14.29 -40.82 -20.31
N SER A 142 -14.00 -41.30 -21.52
CA SER A 142 -13.95 -40.53 -22.75
C SER A 142 -15.38 -40.32 -23.24
N GLU A 143 -16.13 -39.47 -22.54
CA GLU A 143 -17.38 -38.89 -23.05
C GLU A 143 -17.82 -37.78 -22.09
N ILE A 144 -17.09 -36.66 -22.15
CA ILE A 144 -17.69 -35.38 -21.79
C ILE A 144 -18.24 -34.87 -23.12
N GLU A 145 -19.54 -35.07 -23.33
CA GLU A 145 -20.28 -34.37 -24.38
C GLU A 145 -20.04 -32.88 -24.17
N PHE A 146 -19.29 -32.26 -25.09
CA PHE A 146 -19.20 -30.82 -25.15
C PHE A 146 -20.62 -30.30 -25.41
N PRO A 147 -21.22 -29.51 -24.50
CA PRO A 147 -22.48 -28.86 -24.81
C PRO A 147 -22.26 -28.00 -26.05
N LEU A 148 -23.17 -28.18 -27.02
CA LEU A 148 -23.23 -27.44 -28.27
C LEU A 148 -23.05 -25.93 -28.00
N PRO A 149 -22.41 -25.18 -28.92
CA PRO A 149 -22.31 -23.73 -28.81
C PRO A 149 -23.71 -23.16 -28.59
N VAL A 150 -23.97 -22.66 -27.38
CA VAL A 150 -25.17 -21.90 -27.07
C VAL A 150 -25.09 -20.66 -27.94
N GLU A 151 -26.11 -20.46 -28.77
CA GLU A 151 -26.28 -19.27 -29.61
C GLU A 151 -25.98 -18.02 -28.79
N GLU A 152 -25.12 -17.17 -29.36
CA GLU A 152 -24.79 -15.86 -28.80
C GLU A 152 -26.10 -15.12 -28.52
N PRO A 153 -26.38 -14.68 -27.28
CA PRO A 153 -27.45 -13.72 -27.09
C PRO A 153 -27.05 -12.45 -27.83
N GLU A 154 -27.83 -12.10 -28.84
CA GLU A 154 -27.71 -10.85 -29.58
C GLU A 154 -27.58 -9.70 -28.58
N PHE A 155 -26.38 -9.14 -28.54
CA PHE A 155 -26.05 -7.98 -27.74
C PHE A 155 -26.80 -6.79 -28.32
N GLU A 156 -28.06 -6.61 -27.91
CA GLU A 156 -28.79 -5.37 -28.15
C GLU A 156 -27.99 -4.25 -27.49
N LYS A 157 -27.33 -3.46 -28.32
CA LYS A 157 -26.66 -2.23 -27.91
C LYS A 157 -27.74 -1.23 -27.48
N PRO A 158 -27.83 -0.82 -26.20
CA PRO A 158 -28.54 0.41 -25.92
C PRO A 158 -27.70 1.57 -26.47
N SER A 159 -28.16 2.13 -27.58
CA SER A 159 -27.74 3.43 -28.11
C SER A 159 -28.08 4.51 -27.09
N PHE A 160 -27.16 4.84 -26.20
CA PHE A 160 -27.26 6.05 -25.39
C PHE A 160 -26.46 7.17 -26.04
N SER A 161 -27.21 8.04 -26.71
CA SER A 161 -26.75 9.26 -27.35
C SER A 161 -26.13 10.20 -26.32
N LEU A 162 -24.93 10.68 -26.66
CA LEU A 162 -24.25 11.80 -26.03
C LEU A 162 -25.06 13.07 -26.22
N GLU A 163 -25.61 13.62 -25.13
CA GLU A 163 -25.97 15.04 -25.06
C GLU A 163 -25.39 15.66 -23.79
N LYS A 164 -24.56 16.68 -24.01
CA LYS A 164 -24.03 17.66 -23.07
C LYS A 164 -23.98 18.98 -23.86
N PRO A 165 -24.00 20.19 -23.26
CA PRO A 165 -24.45 20.64 -21.93
C PRO A 165 -25.54 21.74 -22.03
N GLU A 166 -26.27 22.02 -20.94
CA GLU A 166 -26.86 23.35 -20.77
C GLU A 166 -26.35 24.04 -19.49
N GLU A 167 -25.82 25.24 -19.72
CA GLU A 167 -25.49 26.29 -18.76
C GLU A 167 -26.75 26.81 -18.07
N ILE A 168 -26.73 26.98 -16.75
CA ILE A 168 -27.58 27.98 -16.10
C ILE A 168 -26.77 28.68 -15.00
N THR A 169 -26.22 29.81 -15.38
CA THR A 169 -25.92 30.97 -14.54
C THR A 169 -27.18 31.45 -13.82
N LYS A 170 -27.04 31.89 -12.56
CA LYS A 170 -27.73 33.07 -12.02
C LYS A 170 -27.15 33.49 -10.67
N GLU A 171 -26.64 34.70 -10.69
CA GLU A 171 -26.24 35.55 -9.58
C GLU A 171 -27.49 35.95 -8.78
N GLU A 172 -27.37 36.09 -7.46
CA GLU A 172 -28.20 37.05 -6.74
C GLU A 172 -27.43 37.68 -5.56
N LYS A 173 -27.40 39.00 -5.62
CA LYS A 173 -26.74 40.01 -4.81
C LYS A 173 -27.80 40.57 -3.86
N ILE A 174 -27.57 40.65 -2.54
CA ILE A 174 -28.28 41.62 -1.69
C ILE A 174 -27.31 42.23 -0.66
N GLU A 175 -27.46 43.55 -0.53
CA GLU A 175 -26.67 44.60 0.09
C GLU A 175 -26.77 44.76 1.63
N GLU A 176 -25.79 45.50 2.16
CA GLU A 176 -25.82 46.50 3.25
C GLU A 176 -26.39 46.16 4.65
N GLU A 177 -25.62 46.47 5.71
CA GLU A 177 -25.77 47.75 6.44
C GLU A 177 -24.68 47.92 7.52
N LYS A 178 -24.36 49.17 7.81
CA LYS A 178 -23.21 49.72 8.53
C LYS A 178 -23.72 50.46 9.77
N VAL A 179 -23.28 50.12 10.99
CA VAL A 179 -23.51 51.01 12.16
C VAL A 179 -22.29 51.08 13.07
N LEU A 180 -21.97 52.32 13.45
CA LEU A 180 -20.78 52.80 14.16
C LEU A 180 -20.77 52.53 15.67
N LYS A 181 -19.55 52.63 16.23
CA LYS A 181 -19.13 52.57 17.65
C LYS A 181 -19.91 53.52 18.57
N PRO A 182 -19.80 53.33 19.91
CA PRO A 182 -18.98 54.29 20.65
C PRO A 182 -18.11 53.70 21.78
N ILE A 183 -17.12 54.51 22.13
CA ILE A 183 -16.09 54.38 23.17
C ILE A 183 -16.70 54.67 24.55
N THR A 184 -16.29 53.95 25.59
CA THR A 184 -16.27 54.49 26.96
C THR A 184 -15.10 53.89 27.74
N GLU A 185 -14.51 54.76 28.54
CA GLU A 185 -13.21 54.75 29.19
C GLU A 185 -13.38 54.32 30.65
N GLU A 186 -12.60 53.36 31.15
CA GLU A 186 -12.23 53.30 32.57
C GLU A 186 -10.97 52.45 32.78
N ALA A 187 -10.08 52.95 33.65
CA ALA A 187 -8.70 52.54 33.88
C ALA A 187 -8.58 51.30 34.82
N PRO A 188 -7.37 50.72 35.03
CA PRO A 188 -7.16 49.27 35.05
C PRO A 188 -7.18 48.61 36.45
N PRO A 189 -7.59 47.33 36.55
CA PRO A 189 -7.09 46.43 37.58
C PRO A 189 -5.84 45.65 37.11
N PRO A 190 -4.97 45.22 38.05
CA PRO A 190 -3.62 44.69 37.79
C PRO A 190 -3.62 43.45 36.88
N PRO A 191 -2.54 43.24 36.09
CA PRO A 191 -2.50 42.15 35.11
C PRO A 191 -2.63 40.80 35.82
N PRO A 192 -3.65 39.98 35.48
CA PRO A 192 -3.63 38.58 35.83
C PRO A 192 -2.47 37.92 35.06
N ILE A 193 -1.70 37.12 35.78
CA ILE A 193 -0.63 36.26 35.26
C ILE A 193 -1.12 35.60 33.96
N PRO A 194 -0.44 35.78 32.81
CA PRO A 194 -0.87 35.16 31.57
C PRO A 194 -0.75 33.65 31.72
N LYS A 195 -1.90 32.98 31.82
CA LYS A 195 -2.01 31.62 31.31
C LYS A 195 -1.51 31.67 29.85
N PRO A 196 -0.72 30.70 29.38
CA PRO A 196 -0.34 30.65 27.98
C PRO A 196 -1.61 30.49 27.15
N GLU A 197 -2.12 31.62 26.66
CA GLU A 197 -3.13 31.65 25.63
C GLU A 197 -2.56 30.83 24.48
N THR A 198 -3.22 29.71 24.20
CA THR A 198 -3.02 28.97 22.97
C THR A 198 -3.35 29.92 21.83
N LYS A 199 -2.36 30.69 21.37
CA LYS A 199 -2.40 31.42 20.11
C LYS A 199 -2.72 30.36 19.05
N LYS A 200 -3.99 30.26 18.66
CA LYS A 200 -4.37 29.53 17.45
C LYS A 200 -3.50 30.14 16.35
N ALA A 201 -2.54 29.36 15.87
CA ALA A 201 -1.67 29.82 14.80
C ALA A 201 -2.57 30.29 13.65
N ARG A 202 -2.53 31.59 13.34
CA ARG A 202 -3.26 32.14 12.21
C ARG A 202 -2.78 31.37 10.99
N ARG A 203 -3.67 30.59 10.37
CA ARG A 203 -3.33 29.86 9.15
C ARG A 203 -3.02 30.91 8.09
N THR A 204 -1.90 30.78 7.39
CA THR A 204 -1.52 31.67 6.30
C THR A 204 -1.59 30.90 4.98
N CYS A 205 -1.84 31.58 3.86
CA CYS A 205 -1.80 30.96 2.53
C CYS A 205 -0.43 30.34 2.25
N THR A 206 0.66 30.91 2.76
CA THR A 206 2.03 30.38 2.57
C THR A 206 2.24 28.97 3.12
N THR A 207 1.42 28.54 4.08
CA THR A 207 1.45 27.19 4.64
C THR A 207 0.38 26.27 4.03
N CYS A 208 -0.41 26.77 3.08
CA CYS A 208 -1.53 26.07 2.47
C CYS A 208 -1.10 25.40 1.15
N ILE A 209 -1.37 24.10 1.02
CA ILE A 209 -1.08 23.30 -0.19
C ILE A 209 -1.78 23.84 -1.45
N PHE A 210 -2.89 24.56 -1.27
CA PHE A 210 -3.68 25.12 -2.38
C PHE A 210 -3.19 26.50 -2.83
N TYR A 211 -2.23 27.11 -2.14
CA TYR A 211 -1.69 28.39 -2.53
C TYR A 211 -0.51 28.20 -3.50
N ASN A 212 -0.63 28.78 -4.68
CA ASN A 212 0.46 28.86 -5.63
C ASN A 212 1.16 30.23 -5.46
N GLU A 213 2.39 30.21 -4.97
CA GLU A 213 3.20 31.42 -4.74
C GLU A 213 3.56 32.14 -6.04
N ALA A 214 3.84 31.40 -7.12
CA ALA A 214 4.22 31.98 -8.41
C ALA A 214 3.05 32.74 -9.06
N ALA A 215 1.83 32.22 -8.94
CA ALA A 215 0.64 32.83 -9.50
C ALA A 215 -0.11 33.74 -8.50
N LYS A 216 0.37 33.84 -7.24
CA LYS A 216 -0.34 34.43 -6.10
C LYS A 216 -1.82 34.03 -6.06
N ARG A 217 -2.14 32.77 -6.37
CA ARG A 217 -3.52 32.28 -6.59
C ARG A 217 -3.82 31.12 -5.68
N CYS A 218 -5.02 31.10 -5.10
CA CYS A 218 -5.54 29.96 -4.38
C CYS A 218 -6.25 29.01 -5.36
N ALA A 219 -5.74 27.80 -5.53
CA ALA A 219 -6.34 26.76 -6.37
C ALA A 219 -7.71 26.31 -5.85
N MET A 220 -7.91 26.32 -4.53
CA MET A 220 -9.18 25.94 -3.89
C MET A 220 -10.29 26.96 -4.14
N LEU A 221 -9.95 28.26 -4.15
CA LEU A 221 -10.93 29.33 -4.33
C LEU A 221 -10.94 29.92 -5.75
N GLY A 222 -10.05 29.46 -6.63
CA GLY A 222 -9.90 29.96 -7.99
C GLY A 222 -9.51 31.44 -8.12
N ARG A 223 -9.25 32.16 -7.02
CA ARG A 223 -8.97 33.61 -7.00
C ARG A 223 -7.52 33.96 -6.66
N ILE A 224 -7.09 35.14 -7.11
CA ILE A 224 -5.82 35.75 -6.71
C ILE A 224 -5.93 36.17 -5.24
N VAL A 225 -4.89 35.88 -4.46
CA VAL A 225 -4.77 36.26 -3.05
C VAL A 225 -3.89 37.50 -2.99
N GLU A 226 -4.47 38.62 -2.58
CA GLU A 226 -3.76 39.90 -2.44
C GLU A 226 -2.77 39.83 -1.26
N ASP A 227 -3.21 39.27 -0.13
CA ASP A 227 -2.41 39.12 1.09
C ASP A 227 -2.28 37.65 1.53
N PRO A 228 -1.13 37.00 1.29
CA PRO A 228 -0.90 35.61 1.71
C PRO A 228 -0.94 35.40 3.22
N SER A 229 -0.72 36.45 4.02
CA SER A 229 -0.75 36.41 5.48
C SER A 229 -2.16 36.46 6.08
N ASN A 230 -3.16 36.84 5.28
CA ASN A 230 -4.56 36.89 5.69
C ASN A 230 -5.40 36.09 4.68
N PRO A 231 -5.39 34.75 4.77
CA PRO A 231 -6.03 33.93 3.77
C PRO A 231 -7.53 34.20 3.76
N PRO A 232 -8.12 34.37 2.58
CA PRO A 232 -9.53 34.71 2.50
C PRO A 232 -10.42 33.44 2.63
N CYS A 233 -9.83 32.31 3.06
CA CYS A 233 -10.49 31.05 3.41
C CYS A 233 -10.49 30.77 4.93
N SER A 234 -10.04 31.71 5.77
CA SER A 234 -10.05 31.58 7.24
C SER A 234 -11.32 32.24 7.82
N TRP A 235 -12.47 31.57 7.65
CA TRP A 235 -13.68 31.81 8.45
C TRP A 235 -13.75 30.83 9.62
#